data_AF-A0A093QLU0-F1
#
_entry.id   AF-A0A093QLU0-F1
#
_cell.length_a   1.000
_cell.length_b   1.000
_cell.length_c   1.000
_cell.angle_alpha   90.00
_cell.angle_beta   90.00
_cell.angle_gamma   90.00
#
_symmetry.space_group_name_H-M   'P 1'
#
loop_
_entity.id
_entity.type
_entity.pdbx_description
1 polymer ?
#
loop_
_entity_poly.entity_id
_entity_poly.type
_entity_poly.pdbx_seq_one_letter_code
_entity_poly.pdbx_strand_id
1 'polypeptide(L)' 'QYVRGSDPVLKLLDDSGNIAEELSILKWNTDSVEEFLSEKLERL' A
#
# COMPACT_ATOMS: atom_id res chain seq x y z
N GLN A 1 4.75 11.63 -2.41
CA GLN A 1 5.48 12.56 -1.49
C GLN A 1 6.12 11.74 -0.40
N TYR A 2 7.44 11.84 -0.19
CA TYR A 2 8.10 11.19 0.95
C TYR A 2 8.23 12.22 2.09
N VAL A 3 7.53 11.97 3.21
CA VAL A 3 7.64 12.80 4.41
C VAL A 3 8.67 12.15 5.34
N ARG A 4 9.78 12.85 5.58
CA ARG A 4 10.84 12.34 6.48
C ARG A 4 10.30 12.22 7.91
N GLY A 5 10.50 11.06 8.54
CA GLY A 5 10.13 10.80 9.94
C GLY A 5 8.71 10.28 10.17
N SER A 6 7.91 10.09 9.12
CA SER A 6 6.59 9.46 9.22
C SER A 6 6.67 7.95 8.98
N ASP A 7 5.84 7.18 9.69
CA ASP A 7 5.69 5.76 9.45
C ASP A 7 5.24 5.51 8.00
N PRO A 8 5.80 4.51 7.31
CA PRO A 8 5.45 4.25 5.93
C PRO A 8 4.04 3.66 5.86
N VAL A 9 3.26 4.16 4.90
CA VAL A 9 1.90 3.70 4.62
C VAL A 9 1.73 3.40 3.13
N LEU A 10 0.93 2.39 2.84
CA LEU A 10 0.49 2.03 1.50
C LEU A 10 -0.95 2.52 1.33
N LYS A 11 -1.23 3.22 0.23
CA LYS A 11 -2.57 3.74 -0.09
C LYS A 11 -3.05 3.12 -1.39
N LEU A 12 -4.21 2.47 -1.34
CA LEU A 12 -4.89 1.96 -2.52
C LEU A 12 -5.94 2.97 -2.95
N LEU A 13 -5.94 3.30 -4.24
CA LEU A 13 -6.87 4.25 -4.82
C LEU A 13 -7.99 3.51 -5.57
N ASP A 14 -9.19 4.09 -5.56
CA ASP A 14 -10.27 3.68 -6.45
C ASP A 14 -10.08 4.29 -7.87
N ASP A 15 -10.96 3.92 -8.79
CA ASP A 15 -10.96 4.40 -10.18
C ASP A 15 -11.12 5.92 -10.31
N SER A 16 -11.66 6.57 -9.28
CA SER A 16 -11.82 8.03 -9.22
C SER A 16 -10.59 8.73 -8.61
N GLY A 17 -9.57 7.97 -8.22
CA GLY A 17 -8.35 8.47 -7.59
C GLY A 17 -8.50 8.81 -6.11
N ASN A 18 -9.62 8.42 -5.47
CA ASN A 18 -9.80 8.60 -4.03
C ASN A 18 -9.15 7.46 -3.26
N ILE A 19 -8.73 7.73 -2.02
CA ILE A 19 -8.17 6.69 -1.14
C ILE A 19 -9.30 5.73 -0.75
N ALA A 20 -9.22 4.51 -1.27
CA ALA A 20 -10.10 3.41 -0.90
C ALA A 20 -9.62 2.70 0.38
N GLU A 21 -8.31 2.57 0.54
CA GLU A 21 -7.70 1.86 1.67
C GLU A 21 -6.33 2.45 2.04
N GLU A 22 -5.99 2.47 3.33
CA GLU A 22 -4.68 2.88 3.86
C GLU A 22 -4.16 1.85 4.87
N LEU A 23 -2.92 1.40 4.66
CA LEU A 23 -2.28 0.32 5.41
C LEU A 23 -0.93 0.78 5.95
N SER A 24 -0.67 0.54 7.23
CA SER A 24 0.68 0.71 7.78
C SER A 24 1.57 -0.45 7.37
N ILE A 25 2.72 -0.13 6.76
CA ILE A 25 3.72 -1.12 6.31
C ILE A 25 5.01 -1.05 7.14
N LEU A 26 4.94 -0.44 8.34
CA LEU A 26 6.12 -0.23 9.21
C LEU A 26 6.89 -1.52 9.54
N LYS A 27 6.18 -2.66 9.64
CA LYS A 27 6.76 -3.97 9.97
C LYS A 27 6.97 -4.89 8.75
N TRP A 28 6.63 -4.42 7.56
CA TRP A 28 6.65 -5.23 6.35
C TRP A 28 8.02 -5.15 5.69
N ASN A 29 8.45 -6.26 5.11
CA ASN A 29 9.61 -6.29 4.22
C ASN A 29 9.15 -6.25 2.76
N THR A 30 10.10 -6.07 1.83
CA THR A 30 9.79 -5.96 0.39
C THR A 30 8.99 -7.16 -0.12
N ASP A 31 9.39 -8.38 0.23
CA ASP A 31 8.75 -9.62 -0.23
C ASP A 31 7.27 -9.68 0.19
N SER A 32 6.96 -9.33 1.44
CA SER A 32 5.59 -9.30 1.96
C SER A 32 4.72 -8.23 1.28
N VAL A 33 5.30 -7.10 0.89
CA VAL A 33 4.58 -6.05 0.15
C VAL A 33 4.27 -6.51 -1.27
N GLU A 34 5.23 -7.15 -1.95
CA GLU A 34 5.04 -7.66 -3.31
C GLU A 34 3.98 -8.77 -3.37
N GLU A 35 4.00 -9.70 -2.42
CA GLU A 35 3.02 -10.78 -2.31
C GLU A 35 1.60 -10.21 -2.13
N PHE A 36 1.42 -9.30 -1.17
CA PHE A 36 0.13 -8.65 -0.92
C PHE A 36 -0.41 -7.90 -2.14
N LEU A 37 0.44 -7.13 -2.82
CA LEU A 37 0.04 -6.38 -4.00
C LEU A 37 -0.35 -7.32 -5.14
N SER A 38 0.39 -8.41 -5.33
CA SER A 38 0.07 -9.42 -6.35
C SER A 38 -1.29 -10.06 -6.08
N GLU A 39 -1.57 -10.50 -4.85
CA GLU A 39 -2.86 -11.10 -4.49
C GLU A 39 -4.04 -10.12 -4.65
N LYS A 40 -3.85 -8.85 -4.29
CA LYS A 40 -4.92 -7.84 -4.35
C LYS A 40 -5.21 -7.38 -5.78
N LEU A 41 -4.19 -7.23 -6.61
CA LEU A 41 -4.31 -6.73 -7.97
C LEU A 41 -4.66 -7.83 -8.98
N GLU A 42 -4.27 -9.09 -8.76
CA GLU A 42 -4.73 -10.21 -9.60
C GLU A 42 -6.22 -10.53 -9.42
N ARG A 43 -6.82 -10.12 -8.30
CA ARG A 43 -8.24 -10.32 -8.00
C ARG A 43 -9.16 -9.19 -8.51
N LEU A 44 -8.61 -8.16 -9.15
CA LEU A 44 -9.33 -7.06 -9.79
C LEU A 44 -9.40 -7.25 -11.30
#